data_AF-A0A0R0A5X7-F1
#
_entry.id   AF-A0A0R0A5X7-F1
#
_cell.length_a   1.000
_cell.length_b   1.000
_cell.length_c   1.000
_cell.angle_alpha   90.00
_cell.angle_beta   90.00
_cell.angle_gamma   90.00
#
_symmetry.space_group_name_H-M   'P 1'
#
loop_
_entity.id
_entity.type
_entity.pdbx_description
1 polymer ?
#
loop_
_entity_poly.entity_id
_entity_poly.type
_entity_poly.pdbx_seq_one_letter_code
_entity_poly.pdbx_strand_id
1 'polypeptide(L)'
;MSLSPASRLPQLRQAVLTLALCAVLPAVAAAPKALPIGTVQGSEARSAYEGKPVTIEGVVTADWRASLGGFFVQDGGDGDDATSDAVFVQPAGDAALAVGDRVRVRGQVAETAAGAQASLTTLKAERIEVLKHAQPLPLREITAAPADWRALEGERVRISAPLTLSGTDGLERNGELVVAFDGRLWQPSEVAEPGSAQYAEVERDNARRRLVLDDGSSQRNPGQVAYLPADATLRTGTAFTQVEGIVDRRYDGSWRLQVTAPLAPPALQRPAPPEVAGALRAASFNLENFFNGDGKGGGFPTLRGARTEAEFKAQLAKLVETIRPLHADVAALMELENDGYGPDSAVATLVNALNEGQGEQGDWRYVDAGKGPGTNPIRVGLIYRASRVKAVGKPVTLEGGPFVDHSRVPLAQAFRSRAGGKPFVVVANHFKSKGCSEATGADADQKDGQACWNATRAQTARRLDDWLRTDPTRSGGQRAVLLGDFNAYAEESPLRELRARGWQDAFVVAGVAHPYSYVYNGQTGRLDHALLSPAFAPALRGAVEWHINADEQDALGYRDRNVEGPWRSSDHDPLLLGFDP
;
A
#
# COMPACT_ATOMS: atom_id res chain seq x y z
N MET A 1 79.08 40.27 85.70
CA MET A 1 79.77 40.97 84.59
C MET A 1 78.79 41.02 83.42
N SER A 2 78.23 42.13 82.97
CA SER A 2 78.44 43.55 83.30
C SER A 2 77.20 44.33 82.86
N LEU A 3 76.63 45.12 83.79
CA LEU A 3 75.82 46.36 83.63
C LEU A 3 74.47 46.26 82.88
N SER A 4 73.27 46.33 83.51
CA SER A 4 72.66 47.40 84.35
C SER A 4 72.31 48.68 83.55
N PRO A 5 71.34 49.53 83.96
CA PRO A 5 69.87 49.30 84.04
C PRO A 5 69.07 50.51 83.48
N ALA A 6 67.77 50.59 83.81
CA ALA A 6 66.86 51.77 83.75
C ALA A 6 66.30 52.17 82.36
N SER A 7 65.07 52.65 82.16
CA SER A 7 63.95 53.00 83.05
C SER A 7 62.71 53.40 82.21
N ARG A 8 61.51 53.18 82.77
CA ARG A 8 60.24 53.96 82.64
C ARG A 8 59.50 54.07 81.28
N LEU A 9 58.41 53.28 81.16
CA LEU A 9 56.97 53.65 81.06
C LEU A 9 56.44 54.55 79.88
N PRO A 10 55.13 54.47 79.53
CA PRO A 10 54.60 53.81 78.32
C PRO A 10 53.90 54.77 77.33
N GLN A 11 53.55 54.32 76.11
CA GLN A 11 52.27 54.65 75.43
C GLN A 11 52.12 54.04 74.02
N LEU A 12 50.91 53.53 73.78
CA LEU A 12 50.17 53.27 72.53
C LEU A 12 50.89 53.32 71.17
N ARG A 13 50.76 52.24 70.38
CA ARG A 13 50.56 52.34 68.91
C ARG A 13 49.59 51.27 68.39
N GLN A 14 48.64 51.76 67.60
CA GLN A 14 47.64 51.02 66.82
C GLN A 14 48.31 50.10 65.79
N ALA A 15 47.78 48.88 65.64
CA ALA A 15 48.14 47.97 64.55
C ALA A 15 47.28 48.27 63.32
N VAL A 16 47.95 48.54 62.20
CA VAL A 16 47.38 48.71 60.86
C VAL A 16 47.07 47.32 60.29
N LEU A 17 45.80 47.07 59.97
CA LEU A 17 45.35 45.90 59.23
C LEU A 17 45.49 46.19 57.72
N THR A 18 46.39 45.51 57.02
CA THR A 18 46.55 45.62 55.56
C THR A 18 45.62 44.61 54.89
N LEU A 19 44.57 45.09 54.21
CA LEU A 19 43.72 44.29 53.34
C LEU A 19 44.47 43.99 52.03
N ALA A 20 44.82 42.73 51.79
CA ALA A 20 45.26 42.27 50.48
C ALA A 20 44.02 41.91 49.64
N LEU A 21 43.64 42.81 48.73
CA LEU A 21 42.58 42.58 47.76
C LEU A 21 43.16 41.79 46.57
N CYS A 22 43.06 40.45 46.60
CA CYS A 22 43.27 39.63 45.41
C CYS A 22 42.03 39.75 44.50
N ALA A 23 42.16 40.51 43.42
CA ALA A 23 41.18 40.50 42.33
C ALA A 23 41.31 39.18 41.56
N VAL A 24 40.44 38.21 41.89
CA VAL A 24 40.19 37.05 41.04
C VAL A 24 39.30 37.52 39.89
N LEU A 25 39.89 37.86 38.75
CA LEU A 25 39.14 37.95 37.50
C LEU A 25 38.63 36.54 37.17
N PRO A 26 37.31 36.31 37.00
CA PRO A 26 36.84 35.04 36.49
C PRO A 26 37.40 34.89 35.07
N ALA A 27 38.19 33.83 34.86
CA ALA A 27 38.54 33.41 33.52
C ALA A 27 37.23 33.16 32.77
N VAL A 28 36.93 33.98 31.76
CA VAL A 28 35.83 33.73 30.83
C VAL A 28 36.19 32.43 30.11
N ALA A 29 35.64 31.31 30.59
CA ALA A 29 35.77 30.04 29.90
C ALA A 29 35.20 30.24 28.48
N ALA A 30 36.03 30.00 27.46
CA ALA A 30 35.57 30.04 26.08
C ALA A 30 34.33 29.13 25.96
N ALA A 31 33.26 29.64 25.36
CA ALA A 31 32.08 28.82 25.10
C ALA A 31 32.51 27.53 24.36
N PRO A 32 32.00 26.36 24.75
CA PRO A 32 32.36 25.11 24.09
C PRO A 32 32.12 25.25 22.59
N LYS A 33 33.13 24.89 21.79
CA LYS A 33 33.08 24.99 20.33
C LYS A 33 31.90 24.14 19.81
N ALA A 34 31.05 24.75 19.00
CA ALA A 34 29.97 24.02 18.34
C ALA A 34 30.56 22.97 17.37
N LEU A 35 30.03 21.75 17.42
CA LEU A 35 30.32 20.69 16.47
C LEU A 35 29.41 20.82 15.25
N PRO A 36 29.90 20.52 14.03
CA PRO A 36 29.04 20.31 12.88
C PRO A 36 28.05 19.17 13.16
N ILE A 37 26.83 19.31 12.66
CA ILE A 37 25.76 18.32 12.88
C ILE A 37 26.08 17.00 12.16
N GLY A 38 26.65 17.04 10.94
CA GLY A 38 27.15 15.86 10.22
C GLY A 38 28.10 14.99 11.04
N THR A 39 28.99 15.63 11.83
CA THR A 39 29.90 14.91 12.74
C THR A 39 29.16 14.27 13.92
N VAL A 40 28.07 14.88 14.40
CA VAL A 40 27.25 14.30 15.48
C VAL A 40 26.44 13.14 14.95
N GLN A 41 25.88 13.23 13.74
CA GLN A 41 25.17 12.13 13.08
C GLN A 41 26.12 10.96 12.79
N GLY A 42 27.18 11.22 12.02
CA GLY A 42 28.06 10.20 11.47
C GLY A 42 27.40 9.40 10.34
N SER A 43 28.16 8.49 9.73
CA SER A 43 27.71 7.64 8.61
C SER A 43 27.25 6.25 9.06
N GLU A 44 27.45 5.92 10.34
CA GLU A 44 27.08 4.64 10.93
C GLU A 44 25.60 4.61 11.34
N ALA A 45 25.08 3.44 11.69
CA ALA A 45 23.67 3.30 12.11
C ALA A 45 23.36 3.97 13.47
N ARG A 46 24.38 4.29 14.26
CA ARG A 46 24.28 4.99 15.56
C ARG A 46 25.40 6.01 15.65
N SER A 47 25.11 7.13 16.29
CA SER A 47 26.09 8.19 16.52
C SER A 47 27.25 7.74 17.41
N ALA A 48 28.48 8.08 17.02
CA ALA A 48 29.68 7.94 17.88
C ALA A 48 29.64 8.87 19.13
N TYR A 49 28.67 9.79 19.17
CA TYR A 49 28.43 10.70 20.28
C TYR A 49 27.31 10.25 21.21
N GLU A 50 26.69 9.08 20.97
CA GLU A 50 25.62 8.57 21.83
C GLU A 50 25.99 8.65 23.33
N GLY A 51 25.10 9.24 24.13
CA GLY A 51 25.26 9.45 25.56
C GLY A 51 26.17 10.61 25.95
N LYS A 52 26.84 11.26 25.00
CA LYS A 52 27.76 12.39 25.27
C LYS A 52 27.03 13.73 25.14
N PRO A 53 27.40 14.74 25.97
CA PRO A 53 26.94 16.10 25.77
C PRO A 53 27.67 16.74 24.60
N VAL A 54 26.93 17.41 23.71
CA VAL A 54 27.46 18.18 22.58
C VAL A 54 26.88 19.59 22.57
N THR A 55 27.50 20.48 21.81
CA THR A 55 26.96 21.78 21.46
C THR A 55 26.94 21.89 19.95
N ILE A 56 25.81 22.24 19.37
CA ILE A 56 25.62 22.43 17.92
C ILE A 56 25.09 23.84 17.65
N GLU A 57 25.27 24.32 16.42
CA GLU A 57 24.63 25.54 15.91
C GLU A 57 24.00 25.26 14.57
N GLY A 58 22.76 25.72 14.36
CA GLY A 58 22.07 25.54 13.09
C GLY A 58 20.78 26.35 13.04
N VAL A 59 20.03 26.21 11.95
CA VAL A 59 18.73 26.87 11.73
C VAL A 59 17.61 25.88 12.03
N VAL A 60 16.58 26.33 12.77
CA VAL A 60 15.35 25.54 12.98
C VAL A 60 14.61 25.44 11.64
N THR A 61 14.52 24.23 11.09
CA THR A 61 13.90 23.97 9.76
C THR A 61 12.45 23.54 9.85
N ALA A 62 12.04 22.91 10.95
CA ALA A 62 10.66 22.57 11.26
C ALA A 62 10.44 22.48 12.77
N ASP A 63 9.22 22.80 13.22
CA ASP A 63 8.84 22.75 14.63
C ASP A 63 7.53 21.97 14.79
N TRP A 64 7.66 20.75 15.30
CA TRP A 64 6.55 19.84 15.59
C TRP A 64 6.53 19.47 17.07
N ARG A 65 6.90 20.40 17.97
CA ARG A 65 6.91 20.10 19.41
C ARG A 65 5.55 19.64 19.94
N ALA A 66 4.46 20.18 19.40
CA ALA A 66 3.12 19.80 19.78
C ALA A 66 2.67 18.42 19.25
N SER A 67 3.19 17.98 18.11
CA SER A 67 2.70 16.79 17.39
C SER A 67 3.67 15.61 17.36
N LEU A 68 4.99 15.88 17.31
CA LEU A 68 6.08 14.91 17.30
C LEU A 68 7.03 15.03 18.50
N GLY A 69 6.83 16.03 19.38
CA GLY A 69 7.61 16.19 20.61
C GLY A 69 8.99 16.84 20.44
N GLY A 70 9.26 17.49 19.30
CA GLY A 70 10.53 18.18 19.06
C GLY A 70 10.54 19.02 17.79
N PHE A 71 11.73 19.52 17.44
CA PHE A 71 11.97 20.36 16.27
C PHE A 71 13.26 19.93 15.57
N PHE A 72 13.43 20.29 14.30
CA PHE A 72 14.62 19.96 13.53
C PHE A 72 15.56 21.16 13.42
N VAL A 73 16.86 20.90 13.53
CA VAL A 73 17.93 21.90 13.34
C VAL A 73 18.87 21.39 12.26
N GLN A 74 19.17 22.24 11.28
CA GLN A 74 20.10 21.94 10.18
C GLN A 74 21.18 23.03 10.09
N ASP A 75 22.44 22.63 9.90
CA ASP A 75 23.57 23.57 9.80
C ASP A 75 24.07 23.75 8.35
N GLY A 76 25.27 24.33 8.19
CA GLY A 76 25.89 24.55 6.88
C GLY A 76 26.63 23.34 6.32
N GLY A 77 26.59 22.23 7.05
CA GLY A 77 27.21 20.96 6.78
C GLY A 77 28.68 20.83 7.12
N ASP A 78 29.15 19.58 7.11
CA ASP A 78 30.56 19.23 7.33
C ASP A 78 31.33 18.91 6.03
N GLY A 79 30.63 18.93 4.89
CA GLY A 79 31.20 18.65 3.57
C GLY A 79 31.28 17.17 3.21
N ASP A 80 30.67 16.28 4.02
CA ASP A 80 30.52 14.86 3.73
C ASP A 80 29.06 14.53 3.37
N ASP A 81 28.81 14.28 2.08
CA ASP A 81 27.49 13.90 1.56
C ASP A 81 26.95 12.58 2.14
N ALA A 82 27.78 11.78 2.82
CA ALA A 82 27.39 10.55 3.48
C ALA A 82 26.81 10.75 4.90
N THR A 83 26.87 11.96 5.45
CA THR A 83 26.32 12.29 6.76
C THR A 83 25.22 13.35 6.65
N SER A 84 24.22 13.27 7.54
CA SER A 84 23.17 14.27 7.59
C SER A 84 23.62 15.52 8.35
N ASP A 85 23.35 16.69 7.78
CA ASP A 85 23.64 17.98 8.40
C ASP A 85 22.50 18.48 9.31
N ALA A 86 21.58 17.58 9.68
CA ALA A 86 20.43 17.88 10.51
C ALA A 86 20.22 16.88 11.66
N VAL A 87 19.57 17.36 12.73
CA VAL A 87 19.24 16.56 13.90
C VAL A 87 17.88 16.94 14.48
N PHE A 88 17.16 15.94 14.99
CA PHE A 88 15.93 16.15 15.74
C PHE A 88 16.24 16.49 17.21
N VAL A 89 15.74 17.63 17.67
CA VAL A 89 15.98 18.16 19.01
C VAL A 89 14.73 18.01 19.86
N GLN A 90 14.88 17.31 20.99
CA GLN A 90 13.86 17.15 22.03
C GLN A 90 14.12 18.17 23.14
N PRO A 91 13.26 19.19 23.32
CA PRO A 91 13.48 20.21 24.35
C PRO A 91 13.09 19.71 25.76
N ALA A 92 13.82 20.15 26.79
CA ALA A 92 13.45 19.91 28.19
C ALA A 92 12.28 20.79 28.71
N GLY A 93 11.83 21.78 27.92
CA GLY A 93 10.74 22.68 28.27
C GLY A 93 10.37 23.63 27.11
N ASP A 94 9.48 24.59 27.37
CA ASP A 94 8.96 25.48 26.34
C ASP A 94 9.94 26.62 26.01
N ALA A 95 10.86 26.37 25.08
CA ALA A 95 11.69 27.44 24.52
C ALA A 95 10.86 28.27 23.52
N ALA A 96 10.87 29.60 23.62
CA ALA A 96 10.29 30.45 22.58
C ALA A 96 11.18 30.38 21.33
N LEU A 97 10.74 29.62 20.33
CA LEU A 97 11.47 29.32 19.09
C LEU A 97 10.51 29.43 17.90
N ALA A 98 11.04 29.87 16.76
CA ALA A 98 10.35 29.86 15.48
C ALA A 98 11.20 29.18 14.41
N VAL A 99 10.54 28.63 13.38
CA VAL A 99 11.21 28.21 12.14
C VAL A 99 11.97 29.39 11.54
N GLY A 100 13.22 29.15 11.14
CA GLY A 100 14.16 30.19 10.67
C GLY A 100 15.03 30.79 11.77
N ASP A 101 14.83 30.46 13.04
CA ASP A 101 15.77 30.86 14.09
C ASP A 101 17.08 30.08 13.98
N ARG A 102 18.21 30.80 13.97
CA ARG A 102 19.53 30.21 14.18
C ARG A 102 19.77 30.05 15.66
N VAL A 103 19.95 28.82 16.10
CA VAL A 103 20.07 28.44 17.50
C VAL A 103 21.43 27.83 17.80
N ARG A 104 21.87 27.98 19.05
CA ARG A 104 22.88 27.14 19.68
C ARG A 104 22.19 26.21 20.66
N VAL A 105 22.39 24.91 20.51
CA VAL A 105 21.78 23.89 21.37
C VAL A 105 22.87 23.12 22.09
N ARG A 106 22.81 23.09 23.42
CA ARG A 106 23.59 22.17 24.25
C ARG A 106 22.68 21.07 24.76
N GLY A 107 23.06 19.82 24.54
CA GLY A 107 22.26 18.67 24.93
C GLY A 107 23.02 17.36 24.88
N GLN A 108 22.36 16.29 25.31
CA GLN A 108 22.89 14.93 25.26
C GLN A 108 22.41 14.22 24.00
N VAL A 109 23.32 13.61 23.25
CA VAL A 109 22.97 12.80 22.07
C VAL A 109 22.34 11.48 22.54
N ALA A 110 21.26 11.06 21.87
CA ALA A 110 20.54 9.84 22.17
C ALA A 110 20.06 9.15 20.89
N GLU A 111 20.04 7.82 20.91
CA GLU A 111 19.41 6.99 19.88
C GLU A 111 17.96 6.71 20.28
N THR A 112 17.01 7.35 19.59
CA THR A 112 15.58 7.15 19.85
C THR A 112 15.05 6.05 18.94
N ALA A 113 14.39 5.04 19.49
CA ALA A 113 13.86 3.94 18.69
C ALA A 113 12.87 4.44 17.61
N ALA A 114 13.06 3.97 16.39
CA ALA A 114 12.25 4.26 15.22
C ALA A 114 11.91 2.94 14.53
N GLY A 115 11.17 2.09 15.24
CA GLY A 115 10.89 0.71 14.83
C GLY A 115 11.75 -0.33 15.57
N ALA A 116 11.54 -1.60 15.24
CA ALA A 116 12.17 -2.72 15.97
C ALA A 116 13.69 -2.83 15.75
N GLN A 117 14.19 -2.33 14.62
CA GLN A 117 15.59 -2.50 14.19
C GLN A 117 16.25 -1.18 13.75
N ALA A 118 15.62 -0.04 14.02
CA ALA A 118 16.07 1.27 13.58
C ALA A 118 15.98 2.32 14.71
N SER A 119 16.83 3.34 14.66
CA SER A 119 16.86 4.46 15.60
C SER A 119 17.05 5.79 14.87
N LEU A 120 16.68 6.89 15.51
CA LEU A 120 16.94 8.25 15.06
C LEU A 120 18.00 8.86 15.99
N THR A 121 19.03 9.50 15.43
CA THR A 121 19.94 10.30 16.25
C THR A 121 19.20 11.55 16.70
N THR A 122 19.10 11.75 18.01
CA THR A 122 18.37 12.86 18.61
C THR A 122 19.24 13.63 19.59
N LEU A 123 18.90 14.90 19.82
CA LEU A 123 19.54 15.72 20.82
C LEU A 123 18.54 16.10 21.92
N LYS A 124 18.73 15.57 23.13
CA LYS A 124 17.96 15.98 24.32
C LYS A 124 18.52 17.30 24.84
N ALA A 125 17.85 18.41 24.50
CA ALA A 125 18.35 19.74 24.77
C ALA A 125 18.22 20.11 26.25
N GLU A 126 19.35 20.52 26.84
CA GLU A 126 19.43 21.07 28.19
C GLU A 126 19.35 22.61 28.18
N ARG A 127 19.89 23.22 27.12
CA ARG A 127 19.89 24.67 26.91
C ARG A 127 19.77 24.98 25.42
N ILE A 128 18.91 25.94 25.10
CA ILE A 128 18.72 26.46 23.76
C ILE A 128 18.90 27.98 23.82
N GLU A 129 19.75 28.53 22.96
CA GLU A 129 20.01 29.95 22.80
C GLU A 129 19.67 30.35 21.36
N VAL A 130 18.79 31.35 21.18
CA VAL A 130 18.54 31.92 19.84
C VAL A 130 19.62 32.96 19.55
N LEU A 131 20.42 32.71 18.51
CA LEU A 131 21.51 33.57 18.09
C LEU A 131 21.04 34.64 17.11
N LYS A 132 20.09 34.28 16.24
CA LYS A 132 19.57 35.17 15.19
C LYS A 132 18.20 34.69 14.70
N HIS A 133 17.32 35.61 14.36
CA HIS A 133 15.99 35.31 13.81
C HIS A 133 15.98 35.34 12.28
N ALA A 134 14.94 34.76 11.67
CA ALA A 134 14.61 34.89 10.25
C ALA A 134 15.79 34.59 9.28
N GLN A 135 16.51 33.50 9.53
CA GLN A 135 17.52 33.00 8.60
C GLN A 135 16.88 32.22 7.45
N PRO A 136 17.50 32.22 6.26
CA PRO A 136 17.11 31.31 5.18
C PRO A 136 17.18 29.86 5.66
N LEU A 137 16.21 29.05 5.24
CA LEU A 137 16.18 27.62 5.53
C LEU A 137 17.14 26.89 4.58
N PRO A 138 18.09 26.09 5.09
CA PRO A 138 18.83 25.14 4.26
C PRO A 138 17.88 24.25 3.47
N LEU A 139 18.26 23.91 2.23
CA LEU A 139 17.46 23.06 1.36
C LEU A 139 18.37 22.24 0.45
N ARG A 140 18.18 20.93 0.44
CA ARG A 140 18.87 20.00 -0.47
C ARG A 140 17.93 19.54 -1.58
N GLU A 141 18.39 19.60 -2.82
CA GLU A 141 17.65 19.12 -3.99
C GLU A 141 17.91 17.62 -4.20
N ILE A 142 16.84 16.84 -4.40
CA ILE A 142 16.87 15.40 -4.64
C ILE A 142 16.25 15.10 -6.01
N THR A 143 17.07 14.55 -6.90
CA THR A 143 16.71 14.27 -8.31
C THR A 143 16.60 12.78 -8.62
N ALA A 144 16.91 11.90 -7.67
CA ALA A 144 16.78 10.45 -7.77
C ALA A 144 16.67 9.83 -6.37
N ALA A 145 16.26 8.55 -6.30
CA ALA A 145 16.27 7.81 -5.04
C ALA A 145 17.70 7.80 -4.43
N PRO A 146 17.87 8.22 -3.17
CA PRO A 146 19.18 8.21 -2.54
C PRO A 146 19.69 6.76 -2.37
N ALA A 147 21.02 6.60 -2.41
CA ALA A 147 21.64 5.32 -2.12
C ALA A 147 21.44 4.89 -0.66
N ASP A 148 21.39 5.88 0.24
CA ASP A 148 21.12 5.71 1.66
C ASP A 148 20.38 6.93 2.21
N TRP A 149 19.17 6.72 2.72
CA TRP A 149 18.36 7.77 3.32
C TRP A 149 18.93 8.32 4.62
N ARG A 150 19.85 7.60 5.29
CA ARG A 150 20.51 8.07 6.53
C ARG A 150 21.30 9.35 6.32
N ALA A 151 21.89 9.51 5.13
CA ALA A 151 22.62 10.72 4.74
C ALA A 151 21.73 11.97 4.63
N LEU A 152 20.41 11.81 4.73
CA LEU A 152 19.42 12.89 4.69
C LEU A 152 18.63 13.00 6.00
N GLU A 153 18.91 12.19 7.01
CA GLU A 153 18.09 12.08 8.23
C GLU A 153 17.90 13.43 8.94
N GLY A 154 16.67 13.97 8.94
CA GLY A 154 16.31 15.26 9.53
C GLY A 154 16.52 16.46 8.62
N GLU A 155 17.09 16.28 7.42
CA GLU A 155 17.33 17.38 6.48
C GLU A 155 16.04 17.84 5.81
N ARG A 156 15.99 19.14 5.54
CA ARG A 156 14.99 19.74 4.66
C ARG A 156 15.38 19.51 3.20
N VAL A 157 14.52 18.80 2.48
CA VAL A 157 14.74 18.43 1.08
C VAL A 157 13.61 18.92 0.17
N ARG A 158 13.96 19.16 -1.09
CA ARG A 158 13.02 19.27 -2.22
C ARG A 158 13.28 18.10 -3.16
N ILE A 159 12.28 17.26 -3.34
CA ILE A 159 12.33 16.17 -4.30
C ILE A 159 11.76 16.69 -5.62
N SER A 160 12.65 16.99 -6.56
CA SER A 160 12.30 17.44 -7.91
C SER A 160 12.06 16.28 -8.88
N ALA A 161 12.53 15.08 -8.54
CA ALA A 161 12.14 13.84 -9.22
C ALA A 161 10.64 13.55 -9.06
N PRO A 162 10.01 12.90 -10.06
CA PRO A 162 8.65 12.40 -9.90
C PRO A 162 8.55 11.34 -8.78
N LEU A 163 7.60 11.52 -7.88
CA LEU A 163 7.22 10.53 -6.86
C LEU A 163 5.86 9.93 -7.22
N THR A 164 5.86 8.67 -7.65
CA THR A 164 4.65 7.94 -8.02
C THR A 164 3.92 7.47 -6.76
N LEU A 165 2.67 7.92 -6.59
CA LEU A 165 1.75 7.44 -5.59
C LEU A 165 1.54 5.94 -5.77
N SER A 166 1.91 5.17 -4.76
CA SER A 166 1.88 3.72 -4.78
C SER A 166 0.82 3.14 -3.85
N GLY A 167 0.44 3.85 -2.77
CA GLY A 167 -0.63 3.41 -1.85
C GLY A 167 -1.25 4.53 -1.02
N THR A 168 -2.52 4.36 -0.65
CA THR A 168 -3.33 5.34 0.09
C THR A 168 -3.97 4.80 1.37
N ASP A 169 -3.67 3.55 1.74
CA ASP A 169 -4.27 2.83 2.88
C ASP A 169 -3.97 3.42 4.26
N GLY A 170 -2.87 4.19 4.35
CA GLY A 170 -2.47 4.95 5.53
C GLY A 170 -3.15 6.32 5.64
N LEU A 171 -3.79 6.83 4.58
CA LEU A 171 -4.16 8.24 4.49
C LEU A 171 -5.21 8.62 5.53
N GLU A 172 -6.33 7.91 5.57
CA GLU A 172 -7.41 8.24 6.49
C GLU A 172 -7.05 7.91 7.94
N ARG A 173 -6.18 6.91 8.13
CA ARG A 173 -5.83 6.41 9.46
C ARG A 173 -4.73 7.22 10.12
N ASN A 174 -3.72 7.62 9.35
CA ASN A 174 -2.47 8.19 9.85
C ASN A 174 -2.03 9.46 9.11
N GLY A 175 -2.75 9.94 8.09
CA GLY A 175 -2.27 11.04 7.25
C GLY A 175 -1.12 10.65 6.33
N GLU A 176 -0.93 9.35 6.04
CA GLU A 176 0.23 8.82 5.33
C GLU A 176 -0.09 8.39 3.88
N LEU A 177 0.76 8.77 2.92
CA LEU A 177 0.76 8.23 1.55
C LEU A 177 2.05 7.44 1.29
N VAL A 178 1.94 6.31 0.61
CA VAL A 178 3.13 5.60 0.11
C VAL A 178 3.44 6.07 -1.29
N VAL A 179 4.64 6.58 -1.53
CA VAL A 179 5.14 6.99 -2.85
C VAL A 179 6.44 6.27 -3.19
N ALA A 180 6.82 6.30 -4.46
CA ALA A 180 8.07 5.72 -4.91
C ALA A 180 8.73 6.52 -6.03
N PHE A 181 10.06 6.48 -6.06
CA PHE A 181 10.84 6.90 -7.23
C PHE A 181 10.66 5.89 -8.38
N ASP A 182 10.92 6.35 -9.60
CA ASP A 182 11.02 5.53 -10.82
C ASP A 182 9.77 4.67 -11.11
N GLY A 183 8.58 5.19 -10.80
CA GLY A 183 7.30 4.54 -11.10
C GLY A 183 6.77 3.67 -9.96
N ARG A 184 5.92 2.69 -10.32
CA ARG A 184 5.27 1.80 -9.34
C ARG A 184 6.28 0.86 -8.67
N LEU A 185 5.92 0.43 -7.47
CA LEU A 185 6.55 -0.71 -6.82
C LEU A 185 5.80 -1.99 -7.22
N TRP A 186 6.52 -3.03 -7.62
CA TRP A 186 5.92 -4.30 -7.99
C TRP A 186 5.95 -5.27 -6.82
N GLN A 187 4.88 -6.04 -6.64
CA GLN A 187 4.89 -7.20 -5.76
C GLN A 187 6.04 -8.13 -6.20
N PRO A 188 7.01 -8.48 -5.33
CA PRO A 188 8.17 -9.24 -5.76
C PRO A 188 7.81 -10.59 -6.41
N SER A 189 6.82 -11.30 -5.86
CA SER A 189 6.31 -12.57 -6.41
C SER A 189 5.37 -12.43 -7.62
N GLU A 190 5.12 -11.21 -8.09
CA GLU A 190 4.49 -10.97 -9.39
C GLU A 190 5.51 -11.05 -10.52
N VAL A 191 6.73 -10.57 -10.29
CA VAL A 191 7.75 -10.40 -11.35
C VAL A 191 8.94 -11.34 -11.22
N ALA A 192 9.09 -12.05 -10.10
CA ALA A 192 10.18 -12.98 -9.87
C ALA A 192 9.75 -14.16 -8.98
N GLU A 193 10.36 -15.33 -9.24
CA GLU A 193 10.09 -16.54 -8.46
C GLU A 193 10.49 -16.35 -6.99
N PRO A 194 9.59 -16.62 -6.02
CA PRO A 194 9.89 -16.69 -4.59
C PRO A 194 11.20 -17.45 -4.29
N GLY A 195 12.11 -16.83 -3.53
CA GLY A 195 13.41 -17.41 -3.17
C GLY A 195 14.51 -17.31 -4.24
N SER A 196 14.23 -16.75 -5.41
CA SER A 196 15.24 -16.47 -6.44
C SER A 196 16.09 -15.23 -6.11
N ALA A 197 17.24 -15.10 -6.78
CA ALA A 197 18.07 -13.90 -6.68
C ALA A 197 17.35 -12.64 -7.20
N GLN A 198 16.55 -12.80 -8.25
CA GLN A 198 15.74 -11.75 -8.84
C GLN A 198 14.66 -11.26 -7.86
N TYR A 199 14.02 -12.16 -7.12
CA TYR A 199 13.05 -11.79 -6.08
C TYR A 199 13.69 -10.90 -5.01
N ALA A 200 14.85 -11.31 -4.49
CA ALA A 200 15.59 -10.52 -3.50
C ALA A 200 16.08 -9.18 -4.06
N GLU A 201 16.36 -9.10 -5.36
CA GLU A 201 16.70 -7.84 -6.02
C GLU A 201 15.51 -6.88 -6.08
N VAL A 202 14.32 -7.37 -6.44
CA VAL A 202 13.09 -6.57 -6.46
C VAL A 202 12.72 -6.06 -5.06
N GLU A 203 12.88 -6.89 -4.02
CA GLU A 203 12.67 -6.44 -2.63
C GLU A 203 13.61 -5.29 -2.24
N ARG A 204 14.91 -5.43 -2.52
CA ARG A 204 15.89 -4.38 -2.22
C ARG A 204 15.62 -3.10 -3.02
N ASP A 205 15.29 -3.23 -4.29
CA ASP A 205 14.99 -2.07 -5.13
C ASP A 205 13.70 -1.35 -4.68
N ASN A 206 12.65 -2.11 -4.35
CA ASN A 206 11.43 -1.53 -3.77
C ASN A 206 11.72 -0.79 -2.45
N ALA A 207 12.50 -1.39 -1.55
CA ALA A 207 12.86 -0.76 -0.28
C ALA A 207 13.66 0.54 -0.47
N ARG A 208 14.54 0.58 -1.48
CA ARG A 208 15.33 1.76 -1.83
C ARG A 208 14.46 2.89 -2.40
N ARG A 209 13.50 2.57 -3.26
CA ARG A 209 12.66 3.56 -3.96
C ARG A 209 11.45 4.04 -3.16
N ARG A 210 11.01 3.28 -2.16
CA ARG A 210 9.82 3.60 -1.34
C ARG A 210 10.08 4.76 -0.38
N LEU A 211 9.10 5.64 -0.25
CA LEU A 211 9.05 6.73 0.72
C LEU A 211 7.61 6.90 1.22
N VAL A 212 7.42 7.24 2.49
CA VAL A 212 6.11 7.65 3.02
C VAL A 212 6.02 9.18 3.05
N LEU A 213 4.95 9.77 2.55
CA LEU A 213 4.62 11.18 2.81
C LEU A 213 3.74 11.24 4.05
N ASP A 214 4.09 12.08 5.01
CA ASP A 214 3.49 12.17 6.34
C ASP A 214 3.14 13.62 6.68
N ASP A 215 2.11 13.84 7.51
CA ASP A 215 1.55 15.15 7.83
C ASP A 215 2.21 15.83 9.06
N GLY A 216 3.26 15.22 9.61
CA GLY A 216 3.95 15.74 10.77
C GLY A 216 3.18 15.52 12.08
N SER A 217 2.28 14.53 12.13
CA SER A 217 1.43 14.25 13.28
C SER A 217 1.42 12.79 13.69
N SER A 218 1.35 12.53 15.00
CA SER A 218 1.02 11.20 15.52
C SER A 218 -0.49 10.98 15.71
N GLN A 219 -1.32 11.91 15.25
CA GLN A 219 -2.77 11.83 15.40
C GLN A 219 -3.35 10.75 14.49
N ARG A 220 -4.11 9.83 15.10
CA ARG A 220 -4.91 8.87 14.34
C ARG A 220 -6.20 9.50 13.86
N ASN A 221 -6.60 9.18 12.63
CA ASN A 221 -7.79 9.70 11.96
C ASN A 221 -7.83 11.23 11.95
N PRO A 222 -6.86 11.91 11.29
CA PRO A 222 -6.73 13.37 11.34
C PRO A 222 -7.93 14.10 10.71
N GLY A 223 -8.77 13.40 9.94
CA GLY A 223 -9.92 13.96 9.22
C GLY A 223 -9.46 14.72 7.97
N GLN A 224 -8.74 15.83 8.16
CA GLN A 224 -8.07 16.55 7.08
C GLN A 224 -6.56 16.35 7.16
N VAL A 225 -5.95 15.99 6.04
CA VAL A 225 -4.50 15.82 5.90
C VAL A 225 -3.90 17.13 5.40
N ALA A 226 -3.03 17.75 6.20
CA ALA A 226 -2.62 19.14 6.03
C ALA A 226 -1.96 19.46 4.67
N TYR A 227 -1.25 18.48 4.09
CA TYR A 227 -0.57 18.64 2.81
C TYR A 227 -1.46 18.34 1.59
N LEU A 228 -2.74 18.03 1.78
CA LEU A 228 -3.69 17.79 0.68
C LEU A 228 -4.88 18.75 0.75
N PRO A 229 -5.51 19.06 -0.40
CA PRO A 229 -6.86 19.62 -0.43
C PRO A 229 -7.86 18.72 0.33
N ALA A 230 -8.85 19.31 1.01
CA ALA A 230 -9.78 18.62 1.93
C ALA A 230 -10.63 17.49 1.29
N ASP A 231 -10.67 17.42 -0.04
CA ASP A 231 -11.52 16.53 -0.83
C ASP A 231 -10.76 15.94 -2.04
N ALA A 232 -9.43 15.96 -1.95
CA ALA A 232 -8.55 15.35 -2.94
C ALA A 232 -8.96 13.91 -3.24
N THR A 233 -9.16 13.63 -4.51
CA THR A 233 -9.36 12.27 -5.02
C THR A 233 -8.04 11.83 -5.64
N LEU A 234 -7.43 10.82 -5.04
CA LEU A 234 -6.12 10.32 -5.42
C LEU A 234 -6.25 9.01 -6.17
N ARG A 235 -5.29 8.76 -7.06
CA ARG A 235 -5.15 7.51 -7.80
C ARG A 235 -3.72 7.02 -7.74
N THR A 236 -3.48 5.77 -7.36
CA THR A 236 -2.13 5.20 -7.50
C THR A 236 -1.68 5.20 -8.97
N GLY A 237 -0.38 5.33 -9.19
CA GLY A 237 0.21 5.66 -10.50
C GLY A 237 0.36 7.17 -10.77
N THR A 238 -0.36 8.03 -10.03
CA THR A 238 -0.20 9.49 -10.14
C THR A 238 1.17 9.94 -9.63
N ALA A 239 1.85 10.84 -10.34
CA ALA A 239 3.13 11.38 -9.90
C ALA A 239 2.98 12.76 -9.25
N PHE A 240 3.61 12.96 -8.10
CA PHE A 240 3.88 14.26 -7.49
C PHE A 240 5.26 14.76 -7.90
N THR A 241 5.44 16.07 -7.96
CA THR A 241 6.74 16.72 -8.22
C THR A 241 6.92 17.89 -7.28
N GLN A 242 8.16 18.33 -7.08
CA GLN A 242 8.48 19.47 -6.22
C GLN A 242 7.99 19.26 -4.77
N VAL A 243 8.12 18.03 -4.27
CA VAL A 243 7.66 17.67 -2.93
C VAL A 243 8.71 18.13 -1.91
N GLU A 244 8.30 19.00 -0.98
CA GLU A 244 9.19 19.55 0.06
C GLU A 244 8.83 19.05 1.44
N GLY A 245 9.84 18.65 2.21
CA GLY A 245 9.64 18.24 3.59
C GLY A 245 10.93 17.93 4.33
N ILE A 246 10.77 17.38 5.53
CA ILE A 246 11.87 16.92 6.37
C ILE A 246 11.97 15.40 6.26
N VAL A 247 13.14 14.87 5.88
CA VAL A 247 13.38 13.43 5.86
C VAL A 247 13.43 12.92 7.30
N ASP A 248 12.73 11.83 7.58
CA ASP A 248 12.50 11.38 8.95
C ASP A 248 12.31 9.85 8.98
N ARG A 249 12.38 9.29 10.19
CA ARG A 249 12.14 7.87 10.45
C ARG A 249 11.46 7.70 11.80
N ARG A 250 10.36 6.94 11.84
CA ARG A 250 9.48 6.84 13.02
C ARG A 250 9.17 5.38 13.38
N TYR A 251 8.13 5.19 14.21
CA TYR A 251 7.78 3.97 14.95
C TYR A 251 7.72 2.67 14.15
N ASP A 252 7.58 2.72 12.83
CA ASP A 252 7.53 1.57 11.92
C ASP A 252 8.86 1.27 11.20
N GLY A 253 9.87 2.13 11.35
CA GLY A 253 11.17 2.01 10.68
C GLY A 253 11.20 2.46 9.23
N SER A 254 10.06 2.90 8.67
CA SER A 254 9.99 3.39 7.29
C SER A 254 10.60 4.78 7.18
N TRP A 255 11.37 5.00 6.10
CA TRP A 255 11.75 6.34 5.69
C TRP A 255 10.52 7.12 5.24
N ARG A 256 10.42 8.35 5.71
CA ARG A 256 9.30 9.24 5.43
C ARG A 256 9.77 10.67 5.21
N LEU A 257 8.90 11.45 4.60
CA LEU A 257 9.04 12.87 4.41
C LEU A 257 7.88 13.56 5.12
N GLN A 258 8.19 14.28 6.20
CA GLN A 258 7.24 15.15 6.87
C GLN A 258 6.97 16.35 5.98
N VAL A 259 5.83 16.37 5.30
CA VAL A 259 5.55 17.31 4.22
C VAL A 259 5.33 18.71 4.81
N THR A 260 6.13 19.67 4.34
CA THR A 260 6.11 21.05 4.86
C THR A 260 5.37 22.04 3.96
N ALA A 261 4.98 21.61 2.76
CA ALA A 261 4.27 22.44 1.78
C ALA A 261 3.06 21.69 1.22
N PRO A 262 1.92 22.35 1.01
CA PRO A 262 0.76 21.72 0.38
C PRO A 262 1.11 21.14 -0.99
N LEU A 263 0.63 19.93 -1.26
CA LEU A 263 0.73 19.29 -2.56
C LEU A 263 -0.45 19.69 -3.42
N ALA A 264 -0.18 19.87 -4.71
CA ALA A 264 -1.21 19.99 -5.74
C ALA A 264 -1.24 18.68 -6.53
N PRO A 265 -2.17 17.75 -6.25
CA PRO A 265 -2.37 16.59 -7.10
C PRO A 265 -2.67 17.06 -8.54
N PRO A 266 -2.11 16.39 -9.57
CA PRO A 266 -2.49 16.68 -10.94
C PRO A 266 -3.98 16.38 -11.16
N ALA A 267 -4.52 16.87 -12.28
CA ALA A 267 -5.91 16.58 -12.64
C ALA A 267 -6.15 15.07 -12.69
N LEU A 268 -7.23 14.62 -12.04
CA LEU A 268 -7.61 13.22 -11.97
C LEU A 268 -7.83 12.67 -13.38
N GLN A 269 -7.11 11.61 -13.73
CA GLN A 269 -7.29 10.86 -14.97
C GLN A 269 -7.85 9.48 -14.67
N ARG A 270 -8.90 9.11 -15.41
CA ARG A 270 -9.65 7.89 -15.23
C ARG A 270 -9.84 7.22 -16.60
N PRO A 271 -9.50 5.93 -16.75
CA PRO A 271 -9.55 5.25 -18.04
C PRO A 271 -11.00 5.04 -18.49
N ALA A 272 -11.24 5.24 -19.79
CA ALA A 272 -12.48 4.79 -20.42
C ALA A 272 -12.59 3.26 -20.37
N PRO A 273 -13.80 2.69 -20.50
CA PRO A 273 -13.98 1.24 -20.66
C PRO A 273 -13.10 0.72 -21.80
N PRO A 274 -12.31 -0.34 -21.59
CA PRO A 274 -11.42 -0.84 -22.62
C PRO A 274 -12.18 -1.64 -23.67
N GLU A 275 -11.63 -1.66 -24.88
CA GLU A 275 -12.06 -2.57 -25.95
C GLU A 275 -11.04 -3.69 -26.15
N VAL A 276 -11.53 -4.85 -26.59
CA VAL A 276 -10.70 -5.98 -26.97
C VAL A 276 -11.17 -6.55 -28.31
N ALA A 277 -10.20 -6.94 -29.14
CA ALA A 277 -10.46 -7.58 -30.43
C ALA A 277 -11.07 -8.98 -30.25
N GLY A 278 -11.80 -9.46 -31.25
CA GLY A 278 -12.41 -10.80 -31.26
C GLY A 278 -13.94 -10.77 -31.20
N ALA A 279 -14.56 -11.82 -31.74
CA ALA A 279 -16.02 -11.94 -31.86
C ALA A 279 -16.72 -12.37 -30.56
N LEU A 280 -16.00 -13.00 -29.64
CA LEU A 280 -16.49 -13.44 -28.34
C LEU A 280 -15.68 -12.77 -27.21
N ARG A 281 -16.34 -12.28 -26.18
CA ARG A 281 -15.71 -11.64 -25.01
C ARG A 281 -15.99 -12.42 -23.73
N ALA A 282 -14.95 -12.70 -22.94
CA ALA A 282 -15.08 -13.28 -21.61
C ALA A 282 -14.47 -12.35 -20.56
N ALA A 283 -15.12 -12.19 -19.41
CA ALA A 283 -14.65 -11.30 -18.34
C ALA A 283 -14.61 -12.01 -16.98
N SER A 284 -13.91 -11.39 -16.03
CA SER A 284 -13.90 -11.81 -14.63
C SER A 284 -14.15 -10.61 -13.72
N PHE A 285 -14.99 -10.79 -12.70
CA PHE A 285 -15.36 -9.75 -11.74
C PHE A 285 -15.30 -10.31 -10.32
N ASN A 286 -14.46 -9.72 -9.47
CA ASN A 286 -14.66 -9.80 -8.03
C ASN A 286 -15.73 -8.75 -7.66
N LEU A 287 -16.77 -9.15 -6.91
CA LEU A 287 -17.90 -8.28 -6.59
C LEU A 287 -17.81 -7.62 -5.19
N GLU A 288 -16.71 -7.81 -4.47
CA GLU A 288 -16.44 -7.22 -3.14
C GLU A 288 -17.54 -7.51 -2.11
N ASN A 289 -17.75 -8.81 -1.85
CA ASN A 289 -18.79 -9.37 -1.00
C ASN A 289 -20.20 -8.84 -1.39
N PHE A 290 -20.70 -9.21 -2.57
CA PHE A 290 -22.02 -8.80 -3.02
C PHE A 290 -23.12 -9.66 -2.37
N PHE A 291 -23.65 -9.13 -1.25
CA PHE A 291 -24.71 -9.74 -0.45
C PHE A 291 -25.96 -8.85 -0.50
N ASN A 292 -27.12 -9.43 -0.79
CA ASN A 292 -28.35 -8.70 -1.10
C ASN A 292 -29.38 -8.68 0.04
N GLY A 293 -29.04 -9.23 1.21
CA GLY A 293 -29.93 -9.27 2.37
C GLY A 293 -30.99 -10.37 2.21
N ASP A 294 -32.27 -10.00 2.26
CA ASP A 294 -33.38 -10.94 2.01
C ASP A 294 -33.90 -10.90 0.54
N GLY A 295 -33.23 -10.14 -0.33
CA GLY A 295 -33.63 -9.90 -1.71
C GLY A 295 -34.88 -9.01 -1.87
N LYS A 296 -35.45 -8.51 -0.77
CA LYS A 296 -36.72 -7.75 -0.72
C LYS A 296 -36.57 -6.36 -0.08
N GLY A 297 -35.32 -5.91 0.09
CA GLY A 297 -34.97 -4.63 0.71
C GLY A 297 -34.73 -4.71 2.23
N GLY A 298 -34.83 -5.90 2.83
CA GLY A 298 -34.49 -6.17 4.23
C GLY A 298 -33.21 -7.01 4.37
N GLY A 299 -32.97 -7.56 5.56
CA GLY A 299 -31.85 -8.48 5.82
C GLY A 299 -30.48 -7.84 6.08
N PHE A 300 -30.46 -6.54 6.40
CA PHE A 300 -29.23 -5.80 6.73
C PHE A 300 -29.04 -5.60 8.25
N PRO A 301 -27.79 -5.54 8.77
CA PRO A 301 -26.54 -5.79 8.05
C PRO A 301 -26.40 -7.25 7.63
N THR A 302 -25.84 -7.45 6.45
CA THR A 302 -25.52 -8.78 5.94
C THR A 302 -24.30 -9.37 6.66
N LEU A 303 -24.02 -10.66 6.46
CA LEU A 303 -22.86 -11.33 7.03
C LEU A 303 -21.52 -10.73 6.54
N ARG A 304 -21.50 -10.24 5.30
CA ARG A 304 -20.37 -9.65 4.57
C ARG A 304 -20.93 -8.67 3.55
N GLY A 305 -20.18 -7.64 3.16
CA GLY A 305 -20.63 -6.70 2.13
C GLY A 305 -21.37 -5.50 2.71
N ALA A 306 -22.47 -5.10 2.06
CA ALA A 306 -23.27 -3.95 2.45
C ALA A 306 -23.95 -4.11 3.83
N ARG A 307 -23.84 -3.07 4.66
CA ARG A 307 -24.41 -3.01 6.02
C ARG A 307 -25.81 -2.44 6.05
N THR A 308 -26.22 -1.76 4.98
CA THR A 308 -27.54 -1.15 4.83
C THR A 308 -28.05 -1.35 3.41
N GLU A 309 -29.36 -1.22 3.21
CA GLU A 309 -29.97 -1.27 1.88
C GLU A 309 -29.42 -0.16 0.96
N ALA A 310 -29.08 1.00 1.51
CA ALA A 310 -28.50 2.12 0.76
C ALA A 310 -27.10 1.78 0.23
N GLU A 311 -26.24 1.21 1.08
CA GLU A 311 -24.92 0.72 0.67
C GLU A 311 -25.03 -0.37 -0.41
N PHE A 312 -26.01 -1.28 -0.27
CA PHE A 312 -26.25 -2.33 -1.26
C PHE A 312 -26.68 -1.76 -2.62
N LYS A 313 -27.62 -0.80 -2.63
CA LYS A 313 -28.05 -0.12 -3.86
C LYS A 313 -26.89 0.61 -4.53
N ALA A 314 -26.02 1.25 -3.75
CA ALA A 314 -24.81 1.89 -4.26
C ALA A 314 -23.84 0.87 -4.87
N GLN A 315 -23.59 -0.26 -4.19
CA GLN A 315 -22.76 -1.34 -4.72
C GLN A 315 -23.33 -1.91 -6.03
N LEU A 316 -24.63 -2.20 -6.07
CA LEU A 316 -25.31 -2.72 -7.27
C LEU A 316 -25.20 -1.74 -8.45
N ALA A 317 -25.42 -0.44 -8.23
CA ALA A 317 -25.30 0.58 -9.27
C ALA A 317 -23.89 0.62 -9.86
N LYS A 318 -22.85 0.65 -9.01
CA LYS A 318 -21.44 0.63 -9.42
C LYS A 318 -21.10 -0.63 -10.23
N LEU A 319 -21.57 -1.81 -9.80
CA LEU A 319 -21.35 -3.06 -10.51
C LEU A 319 -22.04 -3.09 -11.87
N VAL A 320 -23.25 -2.55 -11.99
CA VAL A 320 -23.97 -2.42 -13.27
C VAL A 320 -23.23 -1.48 -14.23
N GLU A 321 -22.74 -0.34 -13.74
CA GLU A 321 -21.92 0.61 -14.51
C GLU A 321 -20.55 0.06 -14.88
N THR A 322 -20.06 -0.95 -14.17
CA THR A 322 -18.83 -1.67 -14.48
C THR A 322 -19.05 -2.75 -15.55
N ILE A 323 -20.10 -3.57 -15.41
CA ILE A 323 -20.30 -4.74 -16.27
C ILE A 323 -20.84 -4.36 -17.66
N ARG A 324 -21.77 -3.39 -17.74
CA ARG A 324 -22.45 -3.05 -19.01
C ARG A 324 -21.49 -2.56 -20.10
N PRO A 325 -20.56 -1.62 -19.84
CA PRO A 325 -19.69 -1.05 -20.89
C PRO A 325 -18.63 -2.03 -21.42
N LEU A 326 -18.24 -3.04 -20.65
CA LEU A 326 -17.28 -4.05 -21.10
C LEU A 326 -17.85 -4.97 -22.19
N HIS A 327 -19.18 -5.02 -22.31
CA HIS A 327 -19.87 -5.82 -23.31
C HIS A 327 -19.37 -7.28 -23.35
N ALA A 328 -19.17 -7.90 -22.18
CA ALA A 328 -18.79 -9.31 -22.09
C ALA A 328 -19.93 -10.22 -22.55
N ASP A 329 -19.60 -11.34 -23.20
CA ASP A 329 -20.57 -12.37 -23.59
C ASP A 329 -20.76 -13.42 -22.51
N VAL A 330 -19.70 -13.71 -21.75
CA VAL A 330 -19.69 -14.58 -20.57
C VAL A 330 -18.82 -13.91 -19.50
N ALA A 331 -19.22 -13.98 -18.24
CA ALA A 331 -18.42 -13.49 -17.14
C ALA A 331 -18.39 -14.43 -15.94
N ALA A 332 -17.19 -14.62 -15.38
CA ALA A 332 -16.98 -15.23 -14.07
C ALA A 332 -17.16 -14.20 -12.96
N LEU A 333 -17.85 -14.61 -11.90
CA LEU A 333 -18.12 -13.80 -10.72
C LEU A 333 -17.48 -14.45 -9.51
N MET A 334 -16.78 -13.66 -8.70
CA MET A 334 -16.30 -14.03 -7.36
C MET A 334 -16.97 -13.14 -6.33
N GLU A 335 -16.85 -13.51 -5.05
CA GLU A 335 -17.39 -12.71 -3.95
C GLU A 335 -18.92 -12.50 -4.02
N LEU A 336 -19.63 -13.51 -4.54
CA LEU A 336 -21.08 -13.54 -4.66
C LEU A 336 -21.70 -14.28 -3.46
N GLU A 337 -22.79 -13.77 -2.89
CA GLU A 337 -23.49 -14.47 -1.81
C GLU A 337 -23.99 -15.88 -2.23
N ASN A 338 -23.89 -16.83 -1.31
CA ASN A 338 -24.37 -18.20 -1.47
C ASN A 338 -25.76 -18.38 -0.84
N ASP A 339 -26.76 -17.74 -1.43
CA ASP A 339 -28.18 -17.72 -1.04
C ASP A 339 -29.07 -18.50 -2.04
N GLY A 340 -28.45 -19.30 -2.92
CA GLY A 340 -29.12 -20.10 -3.93
C GLY A 340 -29.31 -19.37 -5.26
N TYR A 341 -30.38 -19.76 -5.98
CA TYR A 341 -30.69 -19.30 -7.35
C TYR A 341 -32.15 -18.87 -7.51
N GLY A 342 -32.86 -18.67 -6.39
CA GLY A 342 -34.23 -18.17 -6.41
C GLY A 342 -34.32 -16.75 -6.96
N PRO A 343 -35.54 -16.24 -7.22
CA PRO A 343 -35.75 -14.88 -7.71
C PRO A 343 -35.22 -13.80 -6.76
N ASP A 344 -35.15 -14.11 -5.46
CA ASP A 344 -34.64 -13.22 -4.41
C ASP A 344 -33.11 -13.36 -4.21
N SER A 345 -32.41 -14.22 -4.97
CA SER A 345 -30.97 -14.45 -4.77
C SER A 345 -30.10 -13.30 -5.29
N ALA A 346 -28.91 -13.11 -4.72
CA ALA A 346 -27.97 -12.07 -5.13
C ALA A 346 -27.63 -12.15 -6.64
N VAL A 347 -27.45 -13.36 -7.18
CA VAL A 347 -27.19 -13.53 -8.63
C VAL A 347 -28.38 -13.12 -9.48
N ALA A 348 -29.61 -13.40 -9.02
CA ALA A 348 -30.82 -12.97 -9.70
C ALA A 348 -30.98 -11.45 -9.62
N THR A 349 -30.71 -10.84 -8.45
CA THR A 349 -30.72 -9.38 -8.29
C THR A 349 -29.77 -8.70 -9.26
N LEU A 350 -28.52 -9.17 -9.36
CA LEU A 350 -27.54 -8.61 -10.29
C LEU A 350 -27.98 -8.75 -11.75
N VAL A 351 -28.42 -9.94 -12.18
CA VAL A 351 -28.86 -10.17 -13.57
C VAL A 351 -30.12 -9.37 -13.90
N ASN A 352 -31.06 -9.24 -12.97
CA ASN A 352 -32.24 -8.40 -13.15
C ASN A 352 -31.86 -6.93 -13.34
N ALA A 353 -30.92 -6.41 -12.54
CA ALA A 353 -30.41 -5.05 -12.69
C ALA A 353 -29.70 -4.85 -14.03
N LEU A 354 -28.89 -5.81 -14.48
CA LEU A 354 -28.25 -5.75 -15.80
C LEU A 354 -29.27 -5.70 -16.95
N ASN A 355 -30.39 -6.41 -16.81
CA ASN A 355 -31.50 -6.46 -17.76
C ASN A 355 -32.54 -5.33 -17.59
N GLU A 356 -32.40 -4.48 -16.57
CA GLU A 356 -33.37 -3.42 -16.29
C GLU A 356 -33.59 -2.52 -17.52
N GLY A 357 -34.85 -2.19 -17.80
CA GLY A 357 -35.26 -1.42 -18.98
C GLY A 357 -35.33 -2.22 -20.29
N GLN A 358 -34.97 -3.51 -20.30
CA GLN A 358 -35.00 -4.37 -21.50
C GLN A 358 -36.22 -5.30 -21.56
N GLY A 359 -37.10 -5.28 -20.54
CA GLY A 359 -38.31 -6.11 -20.47
C GLY A 359 -38.01 -7.63 -20.53
N GLU A 360 -38.98 -8.43 -20.98
CA GLU A 360 -38.80 -9.89 -21.19
C GLU A 360 -37.69 -10.24 -22.21
N GLN A 361 -37.17 -9.23 -22.93
CA GLN A 361 -36.10 -9.34 -23.91
C GLN A 361 -34.69 -9.17 -23.31
N GLY A 362 -34.58 -9.00 -21.98
CA GLY A 362 -33.27 -8.92 -21.32
C GLY A 362 -32.34 -10.05 -21.76
N ASP A 363 -31.07 -9.73 -22.02
CA ASP A 363 -30.11 -10.65 -22.65
C ASP A 363 -29.31 -11.47 -21.62
N TRP A 364 -29.08 -10.93 -20.42
CA TRP A 364 -28.28 -11.58 -19.39
C TRP A 364 -29.01 -12.74 -18.73
N ARG A 365 -28.30 -13.85 -18.54
CA ARG A 365 -28.72 -15.03 -17.79
C ARG A 365 -27.60 -15.43 -16.82
N TYR A 366 -27.94 -16.13 -15.75
CA TYR A 366 -26.95 -16.78 -14.89
C TYR A 366 -26.98 -18.30 -15.09
N VAL A 367 -25.86 -18.95 -14.77
CA VAL A 367 -25.75 -20.40 -14.74
C VAL A 367 -26.25 -20.90 -13.38
N ASP A 368 -27.27 -21.74 -13.39
CA ASP A 368 -27.89 -22.32 -12.19
C ASP A 368 -27.38 -23.75 -11.96
N ALA A 369 -26.64 -23.95 -10.87
CA ALA A 369 -26.15 -25.26 -10.43
C ALA A 369 -27.13 -26.02 -9.52
N GLY A 370 -28.32 -25.45 -9.27
CA GLY A 370 -29.38 -25.95 -8.38
C GLY A 370 -29.11 -25.66 -6.91
N LYS A 371 -27.90 -25.92 -6.42
CA LYS A 371 -27.44 -25.61 -5.06
C LYS A 371 -25.97 -25.21 -5.05
N GLY A 372 -25.54 -24.37 -4.11
CA GLY A 372 -24.14 -23.96 -3.98
C GLY A 372 -23.63 -23.20 -5.23
N PRO A 373 -22.34 -23.24 -5.58
CA PRO A 373 -21.41 -24.32 -5.24
C PRO A 373 -20.88 -24.26 -3.79
N GLY A 374 -20.83 -25.42 -3.12
CA GLY A 374 -20.38 -25.52 -1.72
C GLY A 374 -21.31 -24.88 -0.70
N THR A 375 -20.86 -24.81 0.55
CA THR A 375 -21.61 -24.29 1.71
C THR A 375 -21.06 -22.98 2.26
N ASN A 376 -19.92 -22.50 1.75
CA ASN A 376 -19.36 -21.21 2.17
C ASN A 376 -20.34 -20.08 1.83
N PRO A 377 -20.56 -19.09 2.71
CA PRO A 377 -21.49 -17.98 2.44
C PRO A 377 -21.09 -17.14 1.22
N ILE A 378 -19.83 -17.21 0.80
CA ILE A 378 -19.34 -16.61 -0.44
C ILE A 378 -19.11 -17.73 -1.46
N ARG A 379 -19.56 -17.55 -2.70
CA ARG A 379 -19.36 -18.48 -3.81
C ARG A 379 -18.90 -17.76 -5.08
N VAL A 380 -18.62 -18.57 -6.10
CA VAL A 380 -18.45 -18.09 -7.48
C VAL A 380 -19.78 -18.19 -8.25
N GLY A 381 -19.84 -17.50 -9.39
CA GLY A 381 -20.97 -17.54 -10.32
C GLY A 381 -20.52 -17.37 -11.78
N LEU A 382 -21.44 -17.66 -12.70
CA LEU A 382 -21.27 -17.39 -14.13
C LEU A 382 -22.53 -16.70 -14.66
N ILE A 383 -22.34 -15.60 -15.39
CA ILE A 383 -23.40 -14.93 -16.15
C ILE A 383 -23.04 -14.88 -17.63
N TYR A 384 -24.04 -14.81 -18.51
CA TYR A 384 -23.82 -14.80 -19.95
C TYR A 384 -24.95 -14.10 -20.71
N ARG A 385 -24.65 -13.62 -21.91
CA ARG A 385 -25.62 -13.05 -22.86
C ARG A 385 -26.20 -14.15 -23.75
N ALA A 386 -27.49 -14.42 -23.62
CA ALA A 386 -28.18 -15.50 -24.33
C ALA A 386 -28.25 -15.30 -25.85
N SER A 387 -28.15 -14.06 -26.31
CA SER A 387 -28.06 -13.67 -27.73
C SER A 387 -26.70 -13.97 -28.35
N ARG A 388 -25.67 -14.17 -27.52
CA ARG A 388 -24.27 -14.32 -27.94
C ARG A 388 -23.75 -15.73 -27.78
N VAL A 389 -24.14 -16.40 -26.70
CA VAL A 389 -23.78 -17.80 -26.43
C VAL A 389 -24.99 -18.62 -26.00
N LYS A 390 -24.85 -19.93 -26.10
CA LYS A 390 -25.78 -20.91 -25.54
C LYS A 390 -25.01 -21.81 -24.57
N ALA A 391 -25.53 -21.99 -23.35
CA ALA A 391 -25.04 -23.01 -22.43
C ALA A 391 -25.30 -24.42 -22.97
N VAL A 392 -24.31 -25.30 -22.84
CA VAL A 392 -24.33 -26.68 -23.35
C VAL A 392 -24.21 -27.64 -22.16
N GLY A 393 -25.19 -28.54 -22.02
CA GLY A 393 -25.22 -29.48 -20.90
C GLY A 393 -25.54 -28.81 -19.56
N LYS A 394 -25.32 -29.55 -18.47
CA LYS A 394 -25.48 -29.03 -17.10
C LYS A 394 -24.15 -28.42 -16.62
N PRO A 395 -24.19 -27.39 -15.77
CA PRO A 395 -22.97 -26.94 -15.09
C PRO A 395 -22.46 -28.02 -14.14
N VAL A 396 -21.17 -27.97 -13.85
CA VAL A 396 -20.47 -28.91 -12.98
C VAL A 396 -19.60 -28.18 -11.97
N THR A 397 -19.46 -28.77 -10.79
CA THR A 397 -18.69 -28.23 -9.67
C THR A 397 -17.71 -29.27 -9.15
N LEU A 398 -16.67 -28.83 -8.43
CA LEU A 398 -15.65 -29.69 -7.84
C LEU A 398 -15.60 -29.51 -6.32
N GLU A 399 -16.14 -30.47 -5.59
CA GLU A 399 -16.13 -30.47 -4.12
C GLU A 399 -14.99 -31.34 -3.54
N GLY A 400 -14.77 -31.21 -2.24
CA GLY A 400 -13.80 -31.99 -1.47
C GLY A 400 -12.36 -31.43 -1.49
N GLY A 401 -11.51 -31.97 -0.62
CA GLY A 401 -10.14 -31.48 -0.45
C GLY A 401 -10.12 -30.00 -0.04
N PRO A 402 -9.30 -29.14 -0.71
CA PRO A 402 -9.21 -27.73 -0.34
C PRO A 402 -10.50 -26.94 -0.59
N PHE A 403 -11.49 -27.51 -1.29
CA PHE A 403 -12.79 -26.89 -1.56
C PHE A 403 -13.83 -27.10 -0.45
N VAL A 404 -13.50 -27.86 0.61
CA VAL A 404 -14.41 -28.05 1.75
C VAL A 404 -14.46 -26.77 2.58
N ASP A 405 -13.30 -26.33 3.10
CA ASP A 405 -13.24 -25.24 4.08
C ASP A 405 -12.44 -24.01 3.62
N HIS A 406 -11.72 -24.09 2.50
CA HIS A 406 -10.73 -23.07 2.15
C HIS A 406 -11.06 -22.35 0.83
N SER A 407 -10.69 -22.95 -0.30
CA SER A 407 -10.99 -22.39 -1.62
C SER A 407 -12.48 -22.51 -1.92
N ARG A 408 -13.06 -21.55 -2.64
CA ARG A 408 -14.46 -21.68 -3.08
C ARG A 408 -14.58 -22.79 -4.11
N VAL A 409 -15.67 -23.57 -4.00
CA VAL A 409 -15.98 -24.61 -4.97
C VAL A 409 -16.12 -23.97 -6.35
N PRO A 410 -15.33 -24.38 -7.36
CA PRO A 410 -15.37 -23.78 -8.69
C PRO A 410 -16.64 -24.19 -9.44
N LEU A 411 -17.05 -23.35 -10.39
CA LEU A 411 -18.18 -23.59 -11.28
C LEU A 411 -17.72 -23.61 -12.73
N ALA A 412 -17.96 -24.72 -13.43
CA ALA A 412 -17.65 -24.85 -14.86
C ALA A 412 -18.93 -25.03 -15.69
N GLN A 413 -19.01 -24.28 -16.79
CA GLN A 413 -20.10 -24.39 -17.77
C GLN A 413 -19.51 -24.40 -19.17
N ALA A 414 -19.97 -25.35 -19.99
CA ALA A 414 -19.69 -25.34 -21.43
C ALA A 414 -20.63 -24.37 -22.15
N PHE A 415 -20.09 -23.58 -23.06
CA PHE A 415 -20.83 -22.65 -23.91
C PHE A 415 -20.52 -22.93 -25.38
N ARG A 416 -21.43 -22.49 -26.25
CA ARG A 416 -21.21 -22.42 -27.69
C ARG A 416 -21.65 -21.05 -28.21
N SER A 417 -20.83 -20.43 -29.04
CA SER A 417 -21.20 -19.17 -29.70
C SER A 417 -22.45 -19.37 -30.57
N ARG A 418 -23.34 -18.38 -30.56
CA ARG A 418 -24.53 -18.32 -31.42
C ARG A 418 -24.14 -18.17 -32.89
N ALA A 419 -22.94 -17.67 -33.18
CA ALA A 419 -22.37 -17.58 -34.52
C ALA A 419 -21.81 -18.92 -35.04
N GLY A 420 -21.80 -19.98 -34.22
CA GLY A 420 -21.23 -21.29 -34.57
C GLY A 420 -19.88 -21.57 -33.88
N GLY A 421 -19.14 -22.57 -34.36
CA GLY A 421 -17.84 -22.96 -33.80
C GLY A 421 -17.89 -24.12 -32.78
N LYS A 422 -16.74 -24.42 -32.18
CA LYS A 422 -16.59 -25.50 -31.19
C LYS A 422 -17.05 -25.04 -29.80
N PRO A 423 -17.62 -25.92 -28.96
CA PRO A 423 -17.85 -25.60 -27.56
C PRO A 423 -16.56 -25.22 -26.84
N PHE A 424 -16.68 -24.36 -25.83
CA PHE A 424 -15.61 -23.99 -24.92
C PHE A 424 -16.14 -23.98 -23.48
N VAL A 425 -15.28 -24.20 -22.50
CA VAL A 425 -15.61 -24.24 -21.08
C VAL A 425 -15.09 -22.99 -20.40
N VAL A 426 -15.95 -22.32 -19.64
CA VAL A 426 -15.53 -21.24 -18.73
C VAL A 426 -15.62 -21.78 -17.31
N VAL A 427 -14.55 -21.61 -16.55
CA VAL A 427 -14.43 -22.05 -15.15
C VAL A 427 -14.23 -20.82 -14.29
N ALA A 428 -15.19 -20.54 -13.41
CA ALA A 428 -15.04 -19.53 -12.36
C ALA A 428 -14.34 -20.15 -11.15
N ASN A 429 -13.27 -19.51 -10.65
CA ASN A 429 -12.57 -19.92 -9.44
C ASN A 429 -12.37 -18.77 -8.45
N HIS A 430 -12.25 -19.12 -7.17
CA HIS A 430 -11.84 -18.20 -6.12
C HIS A 430 -11.07 -18.99 -5.06
N PHE A 431 -9.74 -18.87 -5.08
CA PHE A 431 -8.84 -19.64 -4.22
C PHE A 431 -8.78 -19.06 -2.81
N LYS A 432 -8.28 -19.84 -1.86
CA LYS A 432 -8.13 -19.41 -0.46
C LYS A 432 -7.26 -18.15 -0.36
N SER A 433 -7.78 -17.13 0.34
CA SER A 433 -7.07 -15.87 0.59
C SER A 433 -5.75 -16.04 1.34
N LYS A 434 -4.84 -15.09 1.14
CA LYS A 434 -3.47 -15.05 1.71
C LYS A 434 -3.40 -14.76 3.22
N GLY A 435 -4.54 -14.48 3.88
CA GLY A 435 -4.60 -14.14 5.31
C GLY A 435 -4.25 -15.29 6.26
N CYS A 436 -3.55 -14.97 7.36
CA CYS A 436 -2.86 -15.95 8.21
C CYS A 436 -3.59 -16.39 9.49
N SER A 437 -4.78 -15.87 9.79
CA SER A 437 -5.43 -16.03 11.11
C SER A 437 -5.55 -17.47 11.63
N GLU A 438 -5.75 -18.43 10.73
CA GLU A 438 -5.98 -19.85 11.05
C GLU A 438 -4.92 -20.77 10.42
N ALA A 439 -3.88 -20.18 9.83
CA ALA A 439 -2.89 -20.91 9.05
C ALA A 439 -1.90 -21.67 9.94
N THR A 440 -1.68 -22.95 9.67
CA THR A 440 -0.74 -23.80 10.43
C THR A 440 0.03 -24.74 9.52
N GLY A 441 1.13 -25.32 10.02
CA GLY A 441 1.93 -26.29 9.28
C GLY A 441 2.46 -25.71 7.96
N ALA A 442 2.24 -26.43 6.85
CA ALA A 442 2.66 -26.00 5.51
C ALA A 442 1.87 -24.79 4.98
N ASP A 443 0.73 -24.45 5.59
CA ASP A 443 -0.05 -23.27 5.25
C ASP A 443 0.32 -22.03 6.08
N ALA A 444 1.09 -22.19 7.16
CA ALA A 444 1.67 -21.04 7.87
C ALA A 444 2.57 -20.22 6.92
N ASP A 445 2.76 -18.93 7.22
CA ASP A 445 3.67 -18.10 6.44
C ASP A 445 5.10 -18.64 6.57
N GLN A 446 5.62 -19.16 5.46
CA GLN A 446 6.98 -19.68 5.38
C GLN A 446 8.02 -18.57 5.26
N LYS A 447 7.58 -17.30 5.20
CA LYS A 447 8.42 -16.11 4.99
C LYS A 447 9.22 -16.20 3.69
N ASP A 448 8.61 -16.82 2.69
CA ASP A 448 9.16 -17.02 1.35
C ASP A 448 8.57 -16.04 0.33
N GLY A 449 7.73 -15.10 0.79
CA GLY A 449 7.06 -14.12 -0.07
C GLY A 449 5.71 -14.55 -0.61
N GLN A 450 5.26 -15.78 -0.33
CA GLN A 450 4.00 -16.31 -0.87
C GLN A 450 2.82 -16.14 0.10
N ALA A 451 3.08 -15.71 1.33
CA ALA A 451 2.12 -15.59 2.43
C ALA A 451 1.43 -16.93 2.80
N CYS A 452 0.50 -16.88 3.74
CA CYS A 452 -0.20 -18.07 4.22
C CYS A 452 -1.03 -18.77 3.14
N TRP A 453 -1.39 -20.02 3.41
CA TRP A 453 -2.22 -20.89 2.57
C TRP A 453 -1.64 -21.21 1.19
N ASN A 454 -0.34 -20.99 0.97
CA ASN A 454 0.28 -21.28 -0.33
C ASN A 454 0.25 -22.78 -0.67
N ALA A 455 0.47 -23.65 0.31
CA ALA A 455 0.41 -25.11 0.10
C ALA A 455 -1.01 -25.56 -0.30
N THR A 456 -2.04 -25.06 0.39
CA THR A 456 -3.44 -25.27 0.05
C THR A 456 -3.78 -24.72 -1.34
N ARG A 457 -3.37 -23.48 -1.68
CA ARG A 457 -3.60 -22.91 -3.02
C ARG A 457 -2.93 -23.74 -4.13
N ALA A 458 -1.72 -24.24 -3.90
CA ALA A 458 -1.04 -25.13 -4.85
C ALA A 458 -1.73 -26.49 -4.98
N GLN A 459 -2.29 -27.03 -3.90
CA GLN A 459 -3.13 -28.23 -3.95
C GLN A 459 -4.42 -27.98 -4.74
N THR A 460 -5.07 -26.82 -4.54
CA THR A 460 -6.24 -26.39 -5.30
C THR A 460 -5.96 -26.35 -6.79
N ALA A 461 -4.83 -25.77 -7.20
CA ALA A 461 -4.38 -25.71 -8.59
C ALA A 461 -4.26 -27.10 -9.23
N ARG A 462 -3.58 -28.05 -8.57
CA ARG A 462 -3.44 -29.44 -9.05
C ARG A 462 -4.79 -30.12 -9.22
N ARG A 463 -5.63 -30.04 -8.19
CA ARG A 463 -6.93 -30.72 -8.17
C ARG A 463 -7.88 -30.16 -9.22
N LEU A 464 -7.83 -28.85 -9.47
CA LEU A 464 -8.60 -28.19 -10.51
C LEU A 464 -8.21 -28.69 -11.91
N ASP A 465 -6.91 -28.76 -12.21
CA ASP A 465 -6.41 -29.30 -13.48
C ASP A 465 -6.78 -30.78 -13.67
N ASP A 466 -6.53 -31.61 -12.65
CA ASP A 466 -6.82 -33.05 -12.70
C ASP A 466 -8.32 -33.31 -12.96
N TRP A 467 -9.21 -32.50 -12.38
CA TRP A 467 -10.65 -32.57 -12.62
C TRP A 467 -11.03 -32.15 -14.05
N LEU A 468 -10.48 -31.06 -14.57
CA LEU A 468 -10.82 -30.60 -15.92
C LEU A 468 -10.36 -31.57 -17.01
N ARG A 469 -9.26 -32.30 -16.78
CA ARG A 469 -8.79 -33.36 -17.68
C ARG A 469 -9.77 -34.52 -17.84
N THR A 470 -10.73 -34.70 -16.92
CA THR A 470 -11.77 -35.72 -17.05
C THR A 470 -12.95 -35.29 -17.93
N ASP A 471 -12.90 -34.11 -18.56
CA ASP A 471 -14.01 -33.48 -19.30
C ASP A 471 -15.33 -33.52 -18.52
N PRO A 472 -15.39 -32.88 -17.33
CA PRO A 472 -16.52 -33.03 -16.42
C PRO A 472 -17.82 -32.49 -17.04
N THR A 473 -17.74 -31.51 -17.95
CA THR A 473 -18.89 -30.98 -18.71
C THR A 473 -19.34 -31.89 -19.86
N ARG A 474 -18.55 -32.92 -20.21
CA ARG A 474 -18.77 -33.82 -21.36
C ARG A 474 -18.95 -33.07 -22.68
N SER A 475 -18.27 -31.93 -22.83
CA SER A 475 -18.38 -31.05 -23.99
C SER A 475 -17.19 -31.17 -24.94
N GLY A 476 -16.31 -32.15 -24.69
CA GLY A 476 -15.04 -32.31 -25.39
C GLY A 476 -13.87 -31.58 -24.72
N GLY A 477 -14.08 -30.93 -23.55
CA GLY A 477 -13.15 -30.42 -22.53
C GLY A 477 -11.89 -29.62 -22.89
N GLN A 478 -11.42 -29.67 -24.12
CA GLN A 478 -10.07 -29.26 -24.51
C GLN A 478 -9.93 -27.75 -24.64
N ARG A 479 -11.03 -27.04 -24.92
CA ARG A 479 -11.07 -25.58 -25.00
C ARG A 479 -11.65 -25.04 -23.70
N ALA A 480 -10.79 -24.73 -22.75
CA ALA A 480 -11.17 -24.19 -21.46
C ALA A 480 -10.40 -22.91 -21.13
N VAL A 481 -11.04 -22.05 -20.32
CA VAL A 481 -10.42 -20.91 -19.65
C VAL A 481 -10.76 -20.95 -18.16
N LEU A 482 -9.74 -20.79 -17.32
CA LEU A 482 -9.89 -20.52 -15.89
C LEU A 482 -9.91 -19.01 -15.69
N LEU A 483 -10.94 -18.49 -15.04
CA LEU A 483 -11.14 -17.08 -14.76
C LEU A 483 -11.43 -16.89 -13.28
N GLY A 484 -10.73 -15.96 -12.66
CA GLY A 484 -11.08 -15.50 -11.32
C GLY A 484 -9.88 -15.16 -10.46
N ASP A 485 -10.15 -15.07 -9.17
CA ASP A 485 -9.18 -14.74 -8.15
C ASP A 485 -8.44 -16.02 -7.70
N PHE A 486 -7.16 -16.11 -8.03
CA PHE A 486 -6.28 -17.21 -7.61
C PHE A 486 -5.62 -16.94 -6.26
N ASN A 487 -5.81 -15.73 -5.71
CA ASN A 487 -5.20 -15.26 -4.48
C ASN A 487 -3.69 -15.52 -4.47
N ALA A 488 -3.05 -15.39 -5.63
CA ALA A 488 -1.64 -15.69 -5.84
C ALA A 488 -1.09 -14.83 -6.98
N TYR A 489 0.11 -14.29 -6.78
CA TYR A 489 0.82 -13.52 -7.82
C TYR A 489 1.42 -14.46 -8.89
N ALA A 490 1.76 -13.92 -10.06
CA ALA A 490 2.07 -14.72 -11.26
C ALA A 490 3.20 -15.74 -11.09
N GLU A 491 4.19 -15.45 -10.24
CA GLU A 491 5.33 -16.34 -9.97
C GLU A 491 5.17 -17.19 -8.70
N GLU A 492 4.01 -17.15 -8.05
CA GLU A 492 3.70 -18.02 -6.91
C GLU A 492 3.37 -19.45 -7.34
N SER A 493 3.52 -20.37 -6.38
CA SER A 493 3.38 -21.82 -6.57
C SER A 493 2.10 -22.26 -7.30
N PRO A 494 0.89 -21.71 -7.02
CA PRO A 494 -0.34 -22.15 -7.68
C PRO A 494 -0.35 -21.86 -9.19
N LEU A 495 0.15 -20.69 -9.60
CA LEU A 495 0.20 -20.29 -11.01
C LEU A 495 1.31 -21.05 -11.74
N ARG A 496 2.47 -21.23 -11.09
CA ARG A 496 3.56 -22.06 -11.62
C ARG A 496 3.14 -23.52 -11.84
N GLU A 497 2.38 -24.10 -10.92
CA GLU A 497 1.83 -25.45 -11.07
C GLU A 497 0.92 -25.56 -12.30
N LEU A 498 0.01 -24.60 -12.51
CA LEU A 498 -0.87 -24.60 -13.67
C LEU A 498 -0.10 -24.40 -14.98
N ARG A 499 0.90 -23.49 -14.99
CA ARG A 499 1.81 -23.31 -16.14
C ARG A 499 2.58 -24.59 -16.46
N ALA A 500 3.13 -25.28 -15.46
CA ALA A 500 3.83 -26.55 -15.63
C ALA A 500 2.92 -27.67 -16.18
N ARG A 501 1.61 -27.56 -15.97
CA ARG A 501 0.58 -28.47 -16.50
C ARG A 501 0.09 -28.09 -17.91
N GLY A 502 0.61 -27.00 -18.47
CA GLY A 502 0.36 -26.56 -19.85
C GLY A 502 -0.65 -25.41 -19.97
N TRP A 503 -1.19 -24.88 -18.88
CA TRP A 503 -2.04 -23.69 -18.94
C TRP A 503 -1.20 -22.46 -19.30
N GLN A 504 -1.75 -21.60 -20.15
CA GLN A 504 -1.09 -20.40 -20.65
C GLN A 504 -1.76 -19.15 -20.08
N ASP A 505 -0.98 -18.22 -19.52
CA ASP A 505 -1.50 -16.92 -19.09
C ASP A 505 -1.95 -16.10 -20.30
N ALA A 506 -3.21 -15.69 -20.32
CA ALA A 506 -3.81 -14.93 -21.41
C ALA A 506 -3.10 -13.59 -21.65
N PHE A 507 -2.59 -12.92 -20.62
CA PHE A 507 -1.89 -11.65 -20.77
C PHE A 507 -0.51 -11.84 -21.39
N VAL A 508 0.18 -12.92 -21.04
CA VAL A 508 1.43 -13.31 -21.71
C VAL A 508 1.17 -13.66 -23.18
N VAL A 509 0.12 -14.43 -23.47
CA VAL A 509 -0.27 -14.77 -24.86
C VAL A 509 -0.64 -13.52 -25.67
N ALA A 510 -1.29 -12.54 -25.04
CA ALA A 510 -1.66 -11.28 -25.66
C ALA A 510 -0.50 -10.25 -25.75
N GLY A 511 0.67 -10.55 -25.15
CA GLY A 511 1.81 -9.63 -25.13
C GLY A 511 1.62 -8.40 -24.25
N VAL A 512 0.76 -8.49 -23.22
CA VAL A 512 0.56 -7.40 -22.24
C VAL A 512 1.74 -7.39 -21.28
N ALA A 513 2.50 -6.30 -21.29
CA ALA A 513 3.56 -6.08 -20.32
C ALA A 513 2.96 -5.63 -18.99
N HIS A 514 3.43 -6.21 -17.88
CA HIS A 514 3.12 -5.75 -16.53
C HIS A 514 1.60 -5.60 -16.23
N PRO A 515 0.76 -6.61 -16.49
CA PRO A 515 -0.63 -6.60 -16.07
C PRO A 515 -0.75 -6.54 -14.54
N TYR A 516 -1.82 -5.94 -14.03
CA TYR A 516 -2.13 -5.87 -12.61
C TYR A 516 -3.62 -5.72 -12.36
N SER A 517 -4.09 -6.32 -11.27
CA SER A 517 -5.49 -6.21 -10.85
C SER A 517 -5.67 -5.73 -9.41
N TYR A 518 -4.56 -5.55 -8.68
CA TYR A 518 -4.58 -5.32 -7.23
C TYR A 518 -3.37 -4.50 -6.75
N VAL A 519 -3.61 -3.63 -5.77
CA VAL A 519 -2.56 -2.87 -5.07
C VAL A 519 -2.66 -3.16 -3.58
N TYR A 520 -1.56 -3.62 -2.98
CA TYR A 520 -1.50 -3.98 -1.56
C TYR A 520 -0.24 -3.45 -0.92
N ASN A 521 -0.37 -2.78 0.23
CA ASN A 521 0.75 -2.14 0.95
C ASN A 521 1.63 -1.24 0.06
N GLY A 522 1.04 -0.60 -0.94
CA GLY A 522 1.77 0.24 -1.89
C GLY A 522 2.58 -0.53 -2.93
N GLN A 523 2.27 -1.80 -3.18
CA GLN A 523 2.89 -2.63 -4.23
C GLN A 523 1.83 -3.20 -5.17
N THR A 524 2.09 -3.12 -6.47
CA THR A 524 1.19 -3.50 -7.56
C THR A 524 1.43 -4.94 -8.00
N GLY A 525 0.36 -5.70 -8.25
CA GLY A 525 0.42 -7.04 -8.84
C GLY A 525 -0.96 -7.54 -9.25
N ARG A 526 -1.09 -8.83 -9.58
CA ARG A 526 -2.37 -9.44 -9.97
C ARG A 526 -2.72 -10.64 -9.10
N LEU A 527 -3.95 -10.65 -8.61
CA LEU A 527 -4.57 -11.82 -7.99
C LEU A 527 -5.60 -12.45 -8.93
N ASP A 528 -6.13 -11.67 -9.87
CA ASP A 528 -7.05 -12.12 -10.90
C ASP A 528 -6.26 -12.55 -12.13
N HIS A 529 -6.49 -13.79 -12.55
CA HIS A 529 -5.81 -14.38 -13.69
C HIS A 529 -6.80 -14.96 -14.68
N ALA A 530 -6.33 -15.05 -15.92
CA ALA A 530 -6.98 -15.75 -17.01
C ALA A 530 -6.01 -16.80 -17.57
N LEU A 531 -6.30 -18.08 -17.34
CA LEU A 531 -5.46 -19.18 -17.81
C LEU A 531 -6.15 -19.97 -18.90
N LEU A 532 -5.51 -20.09 -20.05
CA LEU A 532 -6.03 -20.73 -21.25
C LEU A 532 -5.44 -22.13 -21.39
N SER A 533 -6.31 -23.10 -21.64
CA SER A 533 -5.89 -24.41 -22.12
C SER A 533 -5.13 -24.29 -23.45
N PRO A 534 -4.19 -25.20 -23.76
CA PRO A 534 -3.43 -25.15 -25.02
C PRO A 534 -4.30 -25.08 -26.28
N ALA A 535 -5.46 -25.74 -26.30
CA ALA A 535 -6.34 -25.74 -27.47
C ALA A 535 -7.25 -24.50 -27.57
N PHE A 536 -7.29 -23.66 -26.52
CA PHE A 536 -8.02 -22.39 -26.54
C PHE A 536 -7.12 -21.18 -26.70
N ALA A 537 -5.86 -21.23 -26.25
CA ALA A 537 -4.92 -20.12 -26.38
C ALA A 537 -4.82 -19.51 -27.80
N PRO A 538 -4.79 -20.29 -28.91
CA PRO A 538 -4.74 -19.72 -30.26
C PRO A 538 -5.97 -18.90 -30.69
N ALA A 539 -7.09 -19.05 -29.97
CA ALA A 539 -8.30 -18.28 -30.20
C ALA A 539 -8.22 -16.86 -29.62
N LEU A 540 -7.29 -16.59 -28.70
CA LEU A 540 -7.15 -15.28 -28.07
C LEU A 540 -6.78 -14.21 -29.10
N ARG A 541 -7.37 -13.03 -28.95
CA ARG A 541 -7.14 -11.84 -29.77
C ARG A 541 -6.73 -10.62 -28.95
N GLY A 542 -6.98 -10.64 -27.65
CA GLY A 542 -6.46 -9.65 -26.72
C GLY A 542 -6.90 -9.94 -25.29
N ALA A 543 -6.20 -9.31 -24.36
CA ALA A 543 -6.49 -9.29 -22.93
C ALA A 543 -6.26 -7.88 -22.40
N VAL A 544 -7.10 -7.41 -21.50
CA VAL A 544 -6.99 -6.08 -20.90
C VAL A 544 -7.61 -6.08 -19.50
N GLU A 545 -7.02 -5.31 -18.58
CA GLU A 545 -7.61 -4.97 -17.28
C GLU A 545 -8.15 -3.54 -17.34
N TRP A 546 -9.34 -3.31 -16.76
CA TRP A 546 -9.88 -1.97 -16.65
C TRP A 546 -9.55 -1.42 -15.26
N HIS A 547 -8.55 -0.54 -15.18
CA HIS A 547 -8.09 0.01 -13.92
C HIS A 547 -9.06 1.03 -13.34
N ILE A 548 -10.17 0.57 -12.75
CA ILE A 548 -11.23 1.36 -12.10
C ILE A 548 -11.29 1.15 -10.59
N ASN A 549 -10.55 0.18 -10.07
CA ASN A 549 -10.66 -0.31 -8.70
C ASN A 549 -9.31 -0.25 -7.99
N ALA A 550 -8.31 -0.99 -8.48
CA ALA A 550 -7.03 -1.16 -7.76
C ALA A 550 -6.29 0.16 -7.53
N ASP A 551 -6.51 1.15 -8.41
CA ASP A 551 -5.90 2.46 -8.31
C ASP A 551 -6.71 3.49 -7.50
N GLU A 552 -7.99 3.23 -7.20
CA GLU A 552 -8.86 4.17 -6.49
C GLU A 552 -8.73 4.03 -4.97
N GLN A 553 -8.93 5.12 -4.23
CA GLN A 553 -8.95 5.08 -2.76
C GLN A 553 -10.14 4.26 -2.25
N ASP A 554 -9.94 3.50 -1.17
CA ASP A 554 -10.98 2.67 -0.54
C ASP A 554 -12.27 3.43 -0.25
N ALA A 555 -12.16 4.65 0.27
CA ALA A 555 -13.30 5.47 0.64
C ALA A 555 -14.18 5.90 -0.54
N LEU A 556 -13.73 5.75 -1.80
CA LEU A 556 -14.57 6.04 -2.97
C LEU A 556 -15.58 4.93 -3.27
N GLY A 557 -15.42 3.78 -2.60
CA GLY A 557 -16.32 2.64 -2.67
C GLY A 557 -17.71 2.92 -2.10
N TYR A 558 -18.58 1.93 -2.20
CA TYR A 558 -20.02 2.06 -1.92
C TYR A 558 -20.38 2.34 -0.45
N ARG A 559 -19.43 2.15 0.50
CA ARG A 559 -19.69 2.29 1.94
C ARG A 559 -19.52 3.70 2.47
N ASP A 560 -18.55 4.44 1.95
CA ASP A 560 -18.08 5.69 2.54
C ASP A 560 -18.47 6.89 1.66
N ARG A 561 -17.53 7.48 0.91
CA ARG A 561 -17.81 8.65 0.05
C ARG A 561 -18.71 8.32 -1.14
N ASN A 562 -18.74 7.07 -1.58
CA ASN A 562 -19.56 6.57 -2.69
C ASN A 562 -19.56 7.49 -3.93
N VAL A 563 -18.42 7.57 -4.61
CA VAL A 563 -18.32 8.36 -5.86
C VAL A 563 -19.11 7.68 -6.98
N GLU A 564 -20.00 8.41 -7.65
CA GLU A 564 -20.75 7.91 -8.81
C GLU A 564 -19.83 7.40 -9.92
N GLY A 565 -20.28 6.41 -10.70
CA GLY A 565 -19.45 5.75 -11.70
C GLY A 565 -19.01 4.33 -11.28
N PRO A 566 -18.25 3.65 -12.16
CA PRO A 566 -17.70 2.32 -11.89
C PRO A 566 -16.55 2.32 -10.87
N TRP A 567 -16.11 3.49 -10.40
CA TRP A 567 -14.90 3.68 -9.59
C TRP A 567 -15.01 3.02 -8.23
N ARG A 568 -14.01 2.21 -7.86
CA ARG A 568 -13.96 1.42 -6.62
C ARG A 568 -15.27 0.63 -6.40
N SER A 569 -15.75 -0.02 -7.46
CA SER A 569 -16.84 -1.00 -7.42
C SER A 569 -16.44 -2.32 -6.77
N SER A 570 -15.13 -2.61 -6.80
CA SER A 570 -14.45 -3.67 -6.09
C SER A 570 -13.06 -3.17 -5.67
N ASP A 571 -12.32 -3.95 -4.89
CA ASP A 571 -10.90 -3.81 -4.61
C ASP A 571 -10.02 -4.45 -5.70
N HIS A 572 -10.61 -5.20 -6.63
CA HIS A 572 -9.93 -5.81 -7.77
C HIS A 572 -10.39 -5.20 -9.09
N ASP A 573 -9.46 -4.95 -10.02
CA ASP A 573 -9.82 -4.55 -11.38
C ASP A 573 -10.46 -5.70 -12.17
N PRO A 574 -11.53 -5.45 -12.95
CA PRO A 574 -12.05 -6.46 -13.85
C PRO A 574 -11.12 -6.67 -15.06
N LEU A 575 -11.04 -7.92 -15.51
CA LEU A 575 -10.34 -8.28 -16.74
C LEU A 575 -11.33 -8.64 -17.86
N LEU A 576 -10.91 -8.40 -19.10
CA LEU A 576 -11.64 -8.68 -20.32
C LEU A 576 -10.73 -9.36 -21.35
N LEU A 577 -11.21 -10.46 -21.91
CA LEU A 577 -10.55 -11.25 -22.94
C LEU A 577 -11.40 -11.24 -24.20
N GLY A 578 -10.75 -11.25 -25.35
CA GLY A 578 -11.41 -11.36 -26.64
C GLY A 578 -10.92 -12.56 -27.44
N PHE A 579 -11.85 -13.27 -28.09
CA PHE A 579 -11.60 -14.53 -28.78
C PHE A 579 -12.28 -14.59 -30.14
N ASP A 580 -11.68 -15.35 -31.05
CA ASP A 580 -12.35 -15.87 -32.24
C ASP A 580 -12.69 -17.37 -32.07
N PRO A 581 -13.98 -17.74 -32.12
CA PRO A 581 -14.46 -19.08 -31.75
C PRO A 581 -14.06 -20.23 -32.68
#